data_AF-A0AAX4IU02-F1
#
_entry.id   AF-A0AAX4IU02-F1
#
_cell.length_a   1.000
_cell.length_b   1.000
_cell.length_c   1.000
_cell.angle_alpha   90.00
_cell.angle_beta   90.00
_cell.angle_gamma   90.00
#
_symmetry.space_group_name_H-M   'P 1'
#
loop_
_entity.id
_entity.type
_entity.pdbx_description
1 polymer ?
#
loop_
_entity_poly.entity_id
_entity_poly.type
_entity_poly.pdbx_seq_one_letter_code
_entity_poly.pdbx_strand_id
1 'polypeptide(L)'
;MASNSRPVPSQIAHLGLRTKNHEKLIRFYQTLLGATVVLENDFISVLTWDQEHHRLAIIHDATAVPKQPNSSGMDHIALKFDSLADLLQVYRLAKEGGVEPKFCLNHGATTSLYYLDPDNNEVEIQIEGFDNVEDMQKHMKSLDPKKVRAVRFDAEDLLRRFEAGEDDETLRKAGFIGPQPSHVGTSTAAIVAQ
;
A
#
# COMPACT_ATOMS: atom_id res chain seq x y z
N MET A 1 -29.90 -29.06 -1.23
CA MET A 1 -29.46 -28.98 0.18
C MET A 1 -28.72 -27.65 0.32
N ALA A 2 -29.15 -26.77 1.23
CA ALA A 2 -28.42 -25.53 1.46
C ALA A 2 -27.01 -25.85 1.98
N SER A 3 -25.99 -25.22 1.40
CA SER A 3 -24.60 -25.40 1.86
C SER A 3 -24.49 -24.98 3.33
N ASN A 4 -23.89 -25.82 4.17
CA ASN A 4 -23.58 -25.48 5.57
C ASN A 4 -22.39 -24.49 5.70
N SER A 5 -21.85 -24.00 4.58
CA SER A 5 -20.80 -22.98 4.59
C SER A 5 -21.37 -21.60 4.92
N ARG A 6 -20.77 -20.91 5.90
CA ARG A 6 -21.05 -19.49 6.15
C ARG A 6 -20.74 -18.68 4.87
N PRO A 7 -21.68 -17.88 4.34
CA PRO A 7 -21.39 -16.95 3.25
C PRO A 7 -20.27 -16.00 3.65
N VAL A 8 -19.42 -15.64 2.68
CA VAL A 8 -18.34 -14.66 2.86
C VAL A 8 -18.69 -13.35 2.16
N PRO A 9 -18.17 -12.19 2.61
CA PRO A 9 -18.31 -10.94 1.87
C PRO A 9 -17.78 -11.08 0.43
N SER A 10 -18.41 -10.41 -0.53
CA SER A 10 -17.99 -10.44 -1.94
C SER A 10 -16.78 -9.53 -2.21
N GLN A 11 -16.62 -8.46 -1.44
CA GLN A 11 -15.54 -7.49 -1.57
C GLN A 11 -15.40 -6.65 -0.29
N ILE A 12 -14.28 -5.94 -0.17
CA ILE A 12 -14.16 -4.79 0.74
C ILE A 12 -14.91 -3.63 0.08
N ALA A 13 -15.94 -3.09 0.72
CA ALA A 13 -16.70 -1.98 0.15
C ALA A 13 -15.91 -0.66 0.22
N HIS A 14 -15.63 -0.19 1.43
CA HIS A 14 -14.91 1.06 1.68
C HIS A 14 -14.13 1.01 3.00
N LEU A 15 -13.22 1.96 3.16
CA LEU A 15 -12.48 2.19 4.40
C LEU A 15 -12.89 3.54 4.98
N GLY A 16 -13.12 3.58 6.29
CA GLY A 16 -13.43 4.80 7.03
C GLY A 16 -12.18 5.39 7.65
N LEU A 17 -11.88 6.65 7.32
CA LEU A 17 -10.83 7.44 7.94
C LEU A 17 -11.45 8.61 8.67
N ARG A 18 -10.73 9.11 9.69
CA ARG A 18 -11.17 10.25 10.48
C ARG A 18 -10.04 11.25 10.55
N THR A 19 -10.37 12.52 10.34
CA THR A 19 -9.37 13.58 10.25
C THR A 19 -9.93 14.91 10.73
N LYS A 20 -9.02 15.75 11.25
CA LYS A 20 -9.27 17.17 11.49
C LYS A 20 -8.92 18.05 10.28
N ASN A 21 -8.22 17.51 9.28
CA ASN A 21 -7.69 18.22 8.12
C ASN A 21 -8.17 17.56 6.81
N HIS A 22 -9.49 17.46 6.62
CA HIS A 22 -10.09 16.70 5.51
C HIS A 22 -9.61 17.14 4.13
N GLU A 23 -9.45 18.45 3.87
CA GLU A 23 -8.92 18.95 2.60
C GLU A 23 -7.54 18.36 2.25
N LYS A 24 -6.63 18.27 3.23
CA LYS A 24 -5.29 17.69 3.04
C LYS A 24 -5.36 16.19 2.79
N LEU A 25 -6.21 15.49 3.55
CA LEU A 25 -6.37 14.05 3.41
C LEU A 25 -7.00 13.68 2.07
N ILE A 26 -8.02 14.43 1.63
CA ILE A 26 -8.63 14.32 0.30
C ILE A 26 -7.55 14.53 -0.76
N ARG A 27 -6.79 15.62 -0.69
CA ARG A 27 -5.75 15.92 -1.68
C ARG A 27 -4.68 14.83 -1.76
N PHE A 28 -4.30 14.25 -0.62
CA PHE A 28 -3.37 13.13 -0.57
C PHE A 28 -3.91 11.93 -1.37
N TYR A 29 -5.14 11.48 -1.12
CA TYR A 29 -5.71 10.33 -1.83
C TYR A 29 -6.05 10.62 -3.30
N GLN A 30 -6.38 11.86 -3.65
CA GLN A 30 -6.48 12.28 -5.06
C GLN A 30 -5.13 12.15 -5.77
N THR A 31 -4.05 12.53 -5.09
CA THR A 31 -2.70 12.52 -5.66
C THR A 31 -2.14 11.10 -5.76
N LEU A 32 -2.29 10.30 -4.71
CA LEU A 32 -1.74 8.94 -4.65
C LEU A 32 -2.57 7.93 -5.45
N LEU A 33 -3.90 7.98 -5.38
CA LEU A 33 -4.77 6.94 -5.94
C LEU A 33 -5.59 7.43 -7.14
N GLY A 34 -5.43 8.68 -7.57
CA GLY A 34 -6.31 9.28 -8.58
C GLY A 34 -7.76 9.34 -8.14
N ALA A 35 -8.03 9.30 -6.83
CA ALA A 35 -9.39 9.27 -6.31
C ALA A 35 -10.16 10.55 -6.67
N THR A 36 -11.46 10.42 -6.83
CA THR A 36 -12.38 11.52 -7.11
C THR A 36 -13.41 11.63 -5.98
N VAL A 37 -13.80 12.86 -5.65
CA VAL A 37 -14.84 13.11 -4.64
C VAL A 37 -16.21 12.85 -5.26
N VAL A 38 -17.01 12.00 -4.63
CA VAL A 38 -18.38 11.68 -5.06
C VAL A 38 -19.40 12.53 -4.30
N LEU A 39 -19.17 12.73 -3.00
CA LEU A 39 -19.98 13.59 -2.14
C LEU A 39 -19.08 14.20 -1.06
N GLU A 40 -19.34 15.46 -0.74
CA GLU A 40 -18.65 16.21 0.31
C GLU A 40 -19.65 17.14 0.99
N ASN A 41 -19.63 17.16 2.32
CA ASN A 41 -20.37 18.08 3.18
C ASN A 41 -19.59 18.34 4.47
N ASP A 42 -20.17 19.12 5.38
CA ASP A 42 -19.53 19.54 6.63
C ASP A 42 -19.08 18.37 7.53
N PHE A 43 -19.67 17.17 7.39
CA PHE A 43 -19.42 16.01 8.25
C PHE A 43 -18.59 14.92 7.59
N ILE A 44 -18.68 14.77 6.28
CA ILE A 44 -18.08 13.63 5.57
C ILE A 44 -17.77 13.95 4.10
N SER A 45 -16.66 13.40 3.63
CA SER A 45 -16.33 13.28 2.21
C SER A 45 -16.20 11.81 1.83
N VAL A 46 -16.79 11.40 0.70
CA VAL A 46 -16.65 10.04 0.17
C VAL A 46 -15.99 10.08 -1.20
N LEU A 47 -14.97 9.24 -1.38
CA LEU A 47 -14.12 9.23 -2.56
C LEU A 47 -14.15 7.86 -3.24
N THR A 48 -14.01 7.84 -4.57
CA THR A 48 -13.87 6.62 -5.37
C THR A 48 -12.71 6.71 -6.36
N TRP A 49 -12.12 5.57 -6.72
CA TRP A 49 -11.12 5.44 -7.80
C TRP A 49 -11.47 4.30 -8.77
N ASP A 50 -12.59 3.61 -8.57
CA ASP A 50 -13.06 2.54 -9.44
C ASP A 50 -14.59 2.63 -9.63
N GLN A 51 -15.21 1.52 -10.07
CA GLN A 51 -16.65 1.48 -10.34
C GLN A 51 -17.53 1.39 -9.08
N GLU A 52 -16.94 1.17 -7.89
CA GLU A 52 -17.69 1.18 -6.64
C GLU A 52 -18.13 2.61 -6.30
N HIS A 53 -19.30 2.76 -5.67
CA HIS A 53 -19.87 4.09 -5.40
C HIS A 53 -18.97 4.94 -4.48
N HIS A 54 -18.17 4.31 -3.62
CA HIS A 54 -17.03 4.90 -2.92
C HIS A 54 -16.13 3.81 -2.34
N ARG A 55 -14.83 4.13 -2.19
CA ARG A 55 -13.83 3.27 -1.53
C ARG A 55 -13.28 3.91 -0.25
N LEU A 56 -13.40 5.22 -0.10
CA LEU A 56 -13.05 5.93 1.13
C LEU A 56 -14.22 6.76 1.64
N ALA A 57 -14.37 6.76 2.96
CA ALA A 57 -15.24 7.65 3.71
C ALA A 57 -14.38 8.42 4.73
N ILE A 58 -14.23 9.72 4.53
CA ILE A 58 -13.42 10.62 5.35
C ILE A 58 -14.36 11.38 6.28
N ILE A 59 -14.36 11.03 7.56
CA ILE A 59 -15.13 11.68 8.61
C ILE A 59 -14.40 12.95 9.08
N HIS A 60 -15.09 14.08 9.02
CA HIS A 60 -14.58 15.37 9.44
C HIS A 60 -14.80 15.51 10.96
N ASP A 61 -13.73 15.37 11.74
CA ASP A 61 -13.76 15.45 13.19
C ASP A 61 -12.68 16.42 13.67
N ALA A 62 -13.09 17.61 14.11
CA ALA A 62 -12.19 18.64 14.61
C ALA A 62 -11.37 18.22 15.84
N THR A 63 -11.79 17.16 16.54
CA THR A 63 -11.11 16.61 17.71
C THR A 63 -10.15 15.46 17.38
N ALA A 64 -10.10 15.02 16.11
CA ALA A 64 -9.25 13.93 15.68
C ALA A 64 -7.76 14.24 15.93
N VAL A 65 -7.02 13.20 16.30
CA VAL A 65 -5.57 13.24 16.44
C VAL A 65 -4.94 12.29 15.43
N PRO A 66 -3.75 12.60 14.89
CA PRO A 66 -3.03 11.67 14.03
C PRO A 66 -2.82 10.32 14.71
N LYS A 67 -2.79 9.24 13.92
CA LYS A 67 -2.52 7.89 14.38
C LYS A 67 -1.19 7.89 15.16
N GLN A 68 -1.24 7.35 16.37
CA GLN A 68 -0.07 7.25 17.24
C GLN A 68 0.77 6.03 16.85
N PRO A 69 2.10 6.15 16.77
CA PRO A 69 2.97 4.99 16.56
C PRO A 69 2.69 3.88 17.59
N ASN A 70 2.69 2.63 17.14
CA ASN A 70 2.44 1.44 17.97
C ASN A 70 1.08 1.36 18.66
N SER A 71 0.09 2.19 18.27
CA SER A 71 -1.28 2.03 18.75
C SER A 71 -1.91 0.75 18.18
N SER A 72 -2.57 -0.05 19.01
CA SER A 72 -3.45 -1.13 18.54
C SER A 72 -4.56 -0.60 17.61
N GLY A 73 -4.93 -1.36 16.58
CA GLY A 73 -5.92 -0.96 15.58
C GLY A 73 -5.50 -1.42 14.18
N MET A 74 -5.98 -0.72 13.15
CA MET A 74 -5.47 -0.90 11.79
C MET A 74 -3.98 -0.52 11.75
N ASP A 75 -3.17 -1.40 11.17
CA ASP A 75 -1.74 -1.18 10.97
C ASP A 75 -1.53 -0.32 9.71
N HIS A 76 -1.90 -0.87 8.55
CA HIS A 76 -1.91 -0.21 7.24
C HIS A 76 -3.02 -0.77 6.36
N ILE A 77 -3.24 -0.14 5.21
CA ILE A 77 -4.07 -0.68 4.11
C ILE A 77 -3.17 -0.98 2.91
N ALA A 78 -3.35 -2.13 2.27
CA ALA A 78 -2.58 -2.51 1.08
C ALA A 78 -3.48 -2.56 -0.16
N LEU A 79 -3.09 -1.83 -1.19
CA LEU A 79 -3.80 -1.70 -2.46
C LEU A 79 -2.96 -2.28 -3.58
N LYS A 80 -3.53 -3.26 -4.30
CA LYS A 80 -2.84 -3.98 -5.37
C LYS A 80 -3.09 -3.29 -6.71
N PHE A 81 -2.03 -3.09 -7.49
CA PHE A 81 -2.09 -2.72 -8.91
C PHE A 81 -2.04 -3.96 -9.80
N ASP A 82 -2.54 -3.83 -11.03
CA ASP A 82 -2.61 -4.95 -11.98
C ASP A 82 -1.29 -5.19 -12.72
N SER A 83 -0.43 -4.17 -12.81
CA SER A 83 0.87 -4.26 -13.47
C SER A 83 1.96 -3.48 -12.73
N LEU A 84 3.22 -3.87 -12.93
CA LEU A 84 4.36 -3.10 -12.45
C LEU A 84 4.41 -1.71 -13.10
N ALA A 85 4.00 -1.60 -14.37
CA ALA A 85 3.91 -0.34 -15.09
C ALA A 85 2.97 0.65 -14.40
N ASP A 86 1.78 0.20 -13.98
CA ASP A 86 0.80 1.06 -13.30
C ASP A 86 1.31 1.50 -11.92
N LEU A 87 1.92 0.57 -11.17
CA LEU A 87 2.53 0.89 -9.87
C LEU A 87 3.61 1.97 -10.00
N LEU A 88 4.49 1.84 -10.99
CA LEU A 88 5.57 2.80 -11.26
C LEU A 88 5.04 4.13 -11.82
N GLN A 89 3.97 4.11 -12.61
CA GLN A 89 3.31 5.31 -13.06
C GLN A 89 2.67 6.09 -11.90
N VAL A 90 2.03 5.39 -10.97
CA VAL A 90 1.50 6.00 -9.74
C VAL A 90 2.62 6.58 -8.89
N TYR A 91 3.73 5.85 -8.71
CA TYR A 91 4.90 6.37 -8.01
C TYR A 91 5.38 7.71 -8.61
N ARG A 92 5.59 7.76 -9.93
CA ARG A 92 6.05 8.96 -10.63
C ARG A 92 5.10 10.15 -10.44
N LEU A 93 3.80 9.93 -10.68
CA LEU A 93 2.77 10.98 -10.58
C LEU A 93 2.57 11.46 -9.14
N ALA A 94 2.59 10.55 -8.16
CA ALA A 94 2.51 10.90 -6.75
C ALA A 94 3.69 11.78 -6.34
N LYS A 95 4.91 11.40 -6.75
CA LYS A 95 6.13 12.16 -6.48
C LYS A 95 6.09 13.56 -7.11
N GLU A 96 5.65 13.70 -8.36
CA GLU A 96 5.43 15.00 -9.01
C GLU A 96 4.42 15.87 -8.24
N GLY A 97 3.43 15.22 -7.62
CA GLY A 97 2.44 15.85 -6.73
C GLY A 97 2.92 16.12 -5.30
N GLY A 98 4.18 15.82 -4.97
CA GLY A 98 4.77 16.01 -3.64
C GLY A 98 4.42 14.92 -2.61
N VAL A 99 3.96 13.76 -3.07
CA VAL A 99 3.67 12.58 -2.24
C VAL A 99 4.71 11.51 -2.52
N GLU A 100 5.64 11.32 -1.58
CA GLU A 100 6.73 10.34 -1.69
C GLU A 100 6.55 9.18 -0.69
N PRO A 101 7.02 7.96 -1.02
CA PRO A 101 7.02 6.85 -0.09
C PRO A 101 7.85 7.15 1.17
N LYS A 102 7.34 6.75 2.34
CA LYS A 102 8.12 6.63 3.58
C LYS A 102 9.23 5.61 3.42
N PHE A 103 8.91 4.47 2.80
CA PHE A 103 9.87 3.43 2.45
C PHE A 103 9.31 2.47 1.39
N CYS A 104 10.21 1.72 0.75
CA CYS A 104 9.84 0.67 -0.19
C CYS A 104 10.43 -0.67 0.26
N LEU A 105 9.65 -1.74 0.13
CA LEU A 105 10.03 -3.09 0.51
C LEU A 105 9.62 -4.09 -0.57
N ASN A 106 10.53 -5.01 -0.89
CA ASN A 106 10.17 -6.22 -1.60
C ASN A 106 10.14 -7.36 -0.56
N HIS A 107 8.96 -7.95 -0.37
CA HIS A 107 8.71 -9.02 0.59
C HIS A 107 9.04 -10.41 0.01
N GLY A 108 9.60 -10.46 -1.19
CA GLY A 108 9.78 -11.66 -2.02
C GLY A 108 8.50 -12.13 -2.69
N ALA A 109 7.37 -11.87 -2.03
CA ALA A 109 6.04 -12.20 -2.49
C ALA A 109 5.36 -10.99 -3.17
N THR A 110 5.62 -9.78 -2.68
CA THR A 110 5.10 -8.51 -3.22
C THR A 110 6.21 -7.46 -3.29
N THR A 111 6.08 -6.52 -4.23
CA THR A 111 6.87 -5.28 -4.28
C THR A 111 5.98 -4.13 -3.86
N SER A 112 6.38 -3.42 -2.80
CA SER A 112 5.50 -2.54 -2.03
C SER A 112 6.13 -1.17 -1.77
N LEU A 113 5.36 -0.10 -1.93
CA LEU A 113 5.70 1.28 -1.59
C LEU A 113 4.76 1.74 -0.49
N TYR A 114 5.31 2.13 0.66
CA TYR A 114 4.54 2.56 1.83
C TYR A 114 4.57 4.08 1.95
N TYR A 115 3.40 4.68 2.11
CA TYR A 115 3.18 6.11 2.27
C TYR A 115 2.56 6.39 3.63
N LEU A 116 2.80 7.58 4.15
CA LEU A 116 2.05 8.14 5.27
C LEU A 116 1.09 9.20 4.73
N ASP A 117 -0.18 9.06 5.05
CA ASP A 117 -1.13 10.14 4.84
C ASP A 117 -0.88 11.28 5.86
N PRO A 118 -1.53 12.46 5.70
CA PRO A 118 -1.37 13.60 6.61
C PRO A 118 -1.71 13.34 8.08
N ASP A 119 -2.41 12.25 8.41
CA ASP A 119 -2.79 11.86 9.76
C ASP A 119 -2.03 10.60 10.24
N ASN A 120 -0.92 10.25 9.58
CA ASN A 120 -0.05 9.11 9.87
C ASN A 120 -0.68 7.72 9.66
N ASN A 121 -1.75 7.60 8.86
CA ASN A 121 -2.18 6.28 8.42
C ASN A 121 -1.22 5.76 7.35
N GLU A 122 -0.85 4.48 7.45
CA GLU A 122 0.02 3.83 6.48
C GLU A 122 -0.80 3.28 5.32
N VAL A 123 -0.40 3.65 4.11
CA VAL A 123 -0.99 3.18 2.84
C VAL A 123 0.11 2.50 2.05
N GLU A 124 -0.06 1.22 1.78
CA GLU A 124 0.77 0.42 0.91
C GLU A 124 0.13 0.35 -0.47
N ILE A 125 0.91 0.68 -1.50
CA ILE A 125 0.61 0.29 -2.87
C ILE A 125 1.57 -0.80 -3.29
N GLN A 126 1.06 -1.85 -3.94
CA GLN A 126 1.88 -3.03 -4.24
C GLN A 126 1.53 -3.69 -5.57
N ILE A 127 2.45 -4.54 -6.03
CA ILE A 127 2.23 -5.53 -7.09
C ILE A 127 2.66 -6.91 -6.59
N GLU A 128 1.93 -7.95 -7.01
CA GLU A 128 2.23 -9.34 -6.69
C GLU A 128 3.43 -9.85 -7.49
N GLY A 129 4.32 -10.61 -6.86
CA GLY A 129 5.46 -11.24 -7.53
C GLY A 129 5.10 -12.42 -8.44
N PHE A 130 3.83 -12.85 -8.45
CA PHE A 130 3.33 -13.98 -9.23
C PHE A 130 2.09 -13.58 -10.02
N ASP A 131 1.86 -14.24 -11.16
CA ASP A 131 0.77 -13.88 -12.07
C ASP A 131 -0.61 -14.37 -11.58
N ASN A 132 -0.64 -15.28 -10.60
CA ASN A 132 -1.89 -15.81 -10.06
C ASN A 132 -1.81 -16.08 -8.55
N VAL A 133 -2.98 -16.04 -7.93
CA VAL A 133 -3.14 -16.18 -6.47
C VAL A 133 -2.78 -17.59 -5.99
N GLU A 134 -2.98 -18.63 -6.81
CA GLU A 134 -2.69 -20.00 -6.40
C GLU A 134 -1.18 -20.22 -6.21
N ASP A 135 -0.37 -19.79 -7.19
CA ASP A 135 1.08 -19.86 -7.12
C ASP A 135 1.65 -18.98 -6.01
N MET A 136 1.08 -17.78 -5.84
CA MET A 136 1.42 -16.90 -4.71
C MET A 136 1.15 -17.58 -3.37
N GLN A 137 -0.03 -18.17 -3.18
CA GLN A 137 -0.37 -18.90 -1.95
C GLN A 137 0.52 -20.13 -1.75
N LYS A 138 0.84 -20.87 -2.82
CA LYS A 138 1.76 -22.01 -2.77
C LYS A 138 3.15 -21.58 -2.35
N HIS A 139 3.66 -20.49 -2.91
CA HIS A 139 4.93 -19.88 -2.52
C HIS A 139 4.91 -19.49 -1.04
N MET A 140 3.92 -18.70 -0.60
CA MET A 140 3.79 -18.28 0.79
C MET A 140 3.74 -19.45 1.79
N LYS A 141 2.99 -20.52 1.46
CA LYS A 141 2.91 -21.73 2.30
C LYS A 141 4.23 -22.51 2.38
N SER A 142 5.12 -22.33 1.40
CA SER A 142 6.44 -22.99 1.36
C SER A 142 7.53 -22.24 2.11
N LEU A 143 7.29 -20.99 2.49
CA LEU A 143 8.29 -20.14 3.15
C LEU A 143 8.61 -20.66 4.56
N ASP A 144 9.90 -20.67 4.91
CA ASP A 144 10.33 -20.80 6.30
C ASP A 144 10.20 -19.43 6.98
N PRO A 145 9.25 -19.24 7.91
CA PRO A 145 8.99 -17.93 8.51
C PRO A 145 10.20 -17.38 9.27
N LYS A 146 11.19 -18.20 9.63
CA LYS A 146 12.44 -17.74 10.26
C LYS A 146 13.45 -17.17 9.27
N LYS A 147 13.27 -17.43 7.97
CA LYS A 147 14.17 -17.03 6.89
C LYS A 147 13.61 -15.95 5.98
N VAL A 148 12.30 -15.69 6.04
CA VAL A 148 11.67 -14.58 5.29
C VAL A 148 12.17 -13.25 5.84
N ARG A 149 12.70 -12.41 4.95
CA ARG A 149 13.07 -11.03 5.25
C ARG A 149 12.69 -10.16 4.06
N ALA A 150 12.02 -9.04 4.34
CA ALA A 150 11.79 -8.01 3.34
C ALA A 150 13.11 -7.26 3.06
N VAL A 151 13.30 -6.81 1.83
CA VAL A 151 14.47 -6.06 1.38
C VAL A 151 14.04 -4.64 1.02
N ARG A 152 14.76 -3.64 1.53
CA ARG A 152 14.57 -2.25 1.10
C ARG A 152 15.11 -2.06 -0.31
N PHE A 153 14.38 -1.31 -1.12
CA PHE A 153 14.82 -0.93 -2.45
C PHE A 153 14.54 0.55 -2.70
N ASP A 154 15.17 1.10 -3.74
CA ASP A 154 14.93 2.46 -4.22
C ASP A 154 13.91 2.43 -5.37
N ALA A 155 12.80 3.14 -5.22
CA ALA A 155 11.76 3.21 -6.24
C ALA A 155 12.24 3.92 -7.52
N GLU A 156 13.19 4.86 -7.43
CA GLU A 156 13.81 5.49 -8.61
C GLU A 156 14.67 4.49 -9.39
N ASP A 157 15.41 3.62 -8.70
CA ASP A 157 16.19 2.59 -9.37
C ASP A 157 15.28 1.56 -10.06
N LEU A 158 14.19 1.16 -9.39
CA LEU A 158 13.20 0.26 -9.97
C LEU A 158 12.56 0.88 -11.23
N LEU A 159 12.15 2.15 -11.17
CA LEU A 159 11.62 2.89 -12.31
C LEU A 159 12.62 2.95 -13.47
N ARG A 160 13.87 3.34 -13.18
CA ARG A 160 14.94 3.42 -14.18
C ARG A 160 15.21 2.08 -14.88
N ARG A 161 15.21 0.98 -14.14
CA ARG A 161 15.42 -0.38 -14.68
C ARG A 161 14.24 -0.83 -15.54
N PHE A 162 13.02 -0.54 -15.10
CA PHE A 162 11.82 -0.76 -15.89
C PHE A 162 11.86 0.01 -17.22
N GLU A 163 12.20 1.31 -17.19
CA GLU A 163 12.33 2.14 -18.39
C GLU A 163 13.48 1.69 -19.32
N ALA A 164 14.51 1.06 -18.76
CA ALA A 164 15.59 0.44 -19.53
C ALA A 164 15.19 -0.89 -20.21
N GLY A 165 13.97 -1.36 -20.00
CA GLY A 165 13.44 -2.59 -20.60
C GLY A 165 13.88 -3.87 -19.89
N GLU A 166 14.23 -3.79 -18.61
CA GLU A 166 14.45 -5.00 -17.81
C GLU A 166 13.13 -5.78 -17.65
N ASP A 167 13.24 -7.11 -17.63
CA ASP A 167 12.11 -8.03 -17.58
C ASP A 167 11.24 -7.84 -16.33
N ASP A 168 9.91 -7.82 -16.52
CA ASP A 168 8.92 -7.55 -15.48
C ASP A 168 8.98 -8.58 -14.33
N GLU A 169 9.05 -9.88 -14.66
CA GLU A 169 9.13 -10.94 -13.65
C GLU A 169 10.39 -10.76 -12.78
N THR A 170 11.51 -10.44 -13.42
CA THR A 170 12.77 -10.15 -12.73
C THR A 170 12.62 -8.95 -11.81
N LEU A 171 12.01 -7.84 -12.26
CA LEU A 171 11.83 -6.63 -11.46
C LEU A 171 10.91 -6.84 -10.26
N ARG A 172 9.78 -7.57 -10.44
CA ARG A 172 8.85 -7.90 -9.35
C ARG A 172 9.47 -8.81 -8.29
N LYS A 173 10.45 -9.64 -8.69
CA LYS A 173 11.16 -10.59 -7.82
C LYS A 173 12.57 -10.15 -7.43
N ALA A 174 13.03 -8.98 -7.90
CA ALA A 174 14.41 -8.51 -7.75
C ALA A 174 14.86 -8.35 -6.29
N GLY A 175 13.93 -8.35 -5.33
CA GLY A 175 14.22 -8.33 -3.90
C GLY A 175 14.62 -9.66 -3.26
N PHE A 176 14.77 -10.76 -4.02
CA PHE A 176 15.16 -12.06 -3.45
C PHE A 176 16.69 -12.30 -3.46
N ILE A 177 17.49 -11.33 -2.97
CA ILE A 177 18.92 -11.54 -2.68
C ILE A 177 19.28 -10.84 -1.37
N GLY A 178 19.63 -11.61 -0.33
CA GLY A 178 20.30 -11.07 0.87
C GLY A 178 21.73 -10.64 0.51
N PRO A 179 22.21 -9.47 0.96
CA PRO A 179 22.60 -9.26 2.37
C PRO A 179 22.09 -7.92 2.97
N GLN A 180 22.43 -7.70 4.25
CA GLN A 180 22.02 -6.54 5.07
C GLN A 180 22.42 -5.19 4.45
N PRO A 181 21.57 -4.15 4.52
CA PRO A 181 22.05 -2.78 4.52
C PRO A 181 23.00 -2.62 5.70
N SER A 182 24.20 -2.11 5.43
CA SER A 182 25.28 -1.93 6.40
C SER A 182 25.01 -0.77 7.35
N HIS A 183 23.83 -0.67 7.95
CA HIS A 183 23.59 0.15 9.14
C HIS A 183 22.89 -0.67 10.22
N VAL A 184 23.58 -0.74 11.34
CA VAL A 184 23.33 -1.59 12.49
C VAL A 184 21.98 -1.24 13.13
N GLY A 185 21.11 -2.25 13.18
CA GLY A 185 20.23 -2.46 14.31
C GLY A 185 18.82 -1.92 14.18
N THR A 186 17.93 -2.67 13.54
CA THR A 186 16.52 -2.71 13.89
C THR A 186 15.91 -4.02 13.35
N SER A 187 15.28 -4.79 14.25
CA SER A 187 14.45 -5.96 13.92
C SER A 187 13.34 -5.54 12.94
N THR A 188 12.73 -6.49 12.24
CA THR A 188 11.57 -6.27 11.36
C THR A 188 10.41 -5.54 12.07
N ALA A 189 10.33 -5.62 13.40
CA ALA A 189 9.39 -4.82 14.21
C ALA A 189 9.75 -3.32 14.36
N ALA A 190 10.94 -2.91 13.92
CA ALA A 190 11.49 -1.58 14.08
C ALA A 190 11.77 -0.86 12.75
N ILE A 191 11.40 -1.47 11.62
CA ILE A 191 11.33 -0.82 10.30
C ILE A 191 10.11 0.12 10.20
N VAL A 192 9.09 -0.07 11.06
CA VAL A 192 7.85 0.72 11.09
C VAL A 192 7.99 2.02 11.92
N ALA A 193 9.04 2.16 12.72
CA ALA A 193 9.20 3.26 13.69
C ALA A 193 10.28 4.32 13.33
N GLN A 194 10.71 4.41 12.08
CA GLN A 194 11.53 5.52 11.57
C GLN A 194 10.88 6.14 10.33
#